data_AF-A0A973P396-F1
#
_entry.id   AF-A0A973P396-F1
#
_cell.length_a   1.000
_cell.length_b   1.000
_cell.length_c   1.000
_cell.angle_alpha   90.00
_cell.angle_beta   90.00
_cell.angle_gamma   90.00
#
_symmetry.space_group_name_H-M   'P 1'
#
loop_
_entity.id
_entity.type
_entity.pdbx_description
1 polymer ?
#
loop_
_entity_poly.entity_id
_entity_poly.type
_entity_poly.pdbx_seq_one_letter_code
_entity_poly.pdbx_strand_id
1 'polypeptide(L)'
;DAALNDVVDKHLASIVSNSYGNSSENLPVGRIKPENDTFIQAALTGIGVYFSSGDNGDETGGDPANAAAATPDWPASSPWVTSVGGTSLGVGPAGQYLFETGWQTGRSALAGGAWSPAAPGTYLYGAGGGTSRLFAQPAYQAGVVPAALSQVHGGAPMRVEPDIAGLADPTTGMLVGQTQAFPNGTSRYSEYRIGGTSLACPLTAGFIALAQQKAGHDLGFANPLIYAHAGGAAFHDVTPNNSVHAVRAEYANGIDASNGYVYTLRTMSDDSGLTIHTAAGYDDITGVGTPDGAAFLDAMSH
;
A
#
# COMPACT_ATOMS: atom_id res chain seq x y z
N ASP A 1 20.10 -4.40 3.29
CA ASP A 1 19.44 -4.76 4.56
C ASP A 1 20.07 -6.00 5.20
N ALA A 2 20.69 -5.88 6.38
CA ALA A 2 21.29 -7.03 7.07
C ALA A 2 20.27 -7.89 7.84
N ALA A 3 19.17 -7.30 8.31
CA ALA A 3 18.16 -8.03 9.07
C ALA A 3 17.37 -8.96 8.15
N LEU A 4 16.93 -8.46 7.00
CA LEU A 4 16.26 -9.29 6.01
C LEU A 4 17.18 -10.40 5.48
N ASN A 5 18.45 -10.08 5.23
CA ASN A 5 19.42 -11.09 4.79
C ASN A 5 19.60 -12.21 5.82
N ASP A 6 19.63 -11.90 7.13
CA ASP A 6 19.70 -12.92 8.19
C ASP A 6 18.47 -13.85 8.20
N VAL A 7 17.27 -13.28 8.02
CA VAL A 7 16.02 -14.06 7.90
C VAL A 7 16.05 -14.98 6.68
N VAL A 8 16.53 -14.49 5.54
CA VAL A 8 16.57 -15.24 4.28
C VAL A 8 17.65 -16.32 4.30
N ASP A 9 18.87 -16.00 4.75
CA ASP A 9 20.02 -16.92 4.79
C ASP A 9 19.77 -18.10 5.74
N LYS A 10 19.16 -17.83 6.89
CA LYS A 10 18.86 -18.86 7.90
C LYS A 10 17.46 -19.44 7.76
N HIS A 11 16.67 -18.98 6.78
CA HIS A 11 15.29 -19.40 6.53
C HIS A 11 14.42 -19.33 7.81
N LEU A 12 14.43 -18.17 8.49
CA LEU A 12 13.77 -17.99 9.79
C LEU A 12 12.25 -17.80 9.69
N ALA A 13 11.73 -17.55 8.49
CA ALA A 13 10.32 -17.36 8.19
C ALA A 13 10.01 -17.71 6.72
N SER A 14 8.79 -18.13 6.43
CA SER A 14 8.29 -18.28 5.05
C SER A 14 7.58 -17.05 4.51
N ILE A 15 7.20 -16.11 5.38
CA ILE A 15 6.60 -14.82 5.04
C ILE A 15 7.33 -13.71 5.79
N VAL A 16 7.77 -12.68 5.07
CA VAL A 16 8.41 -11.49 5.64
C VAL A 16 7.67 -10.23 5.17
N SER A 17 7.01 -9.54 6.09
CA SER A 17 6.34 -8.26 5.85
C SER A 17 7.26 -7.11 6.23
N ASN A 18 7.42 -6.14 5.33
CA ASN A 18 8.31 -5.00 5.51
C ASN A 18 7.53 -3.69 5.29
N SER A 19 7.68 -2.77 6.25
CA SER A 19 7.00 -1.46 6.28
C SER A 19 8.03 -0.33 6.37
N TYR A 20 8.95 -0.31 5.41
CA TYR A 20 9.99 0.71 5.25
C TYR A 20 10.40 0.79 3.78
N GLY A 21 10.92 1.94 3.36
CA GLY A 21 11.28 2.18 1.97
C GLY A 21 12.09 3.45 1.78
N ASN A 22 12.38 3.75 0.51
CA ASN A 22 12.87 5.03 0.04
C ASN A 22 11.91 5.48 -1.05
N SER A 23 11.58 6.77 -1.05
CA SER A 23 10.64 7.41 -1.97
C SER A 23 11.01 7.37 -3.46
N SER A 24 12.07 6.65 -3.83
CA SER A 24 12.46 6.45 -5.23
C SER A 24 13.50 5.35 -5.39
N GLU A 25 13.62 4.89 -6.63
CA GLU A 25 14.70 4.02 -7.11
C GLU A 25 16.04 4.74 -7.35
N ASN A 26 16.12 6.07 -7.16
CA ASN A 26 17.33 6.87 -7.40
C ASN A 26 18.35 6.68 -6.25
N LEU A 27 18.83 5.46 -6.10
CA LEU A 27 19.77 5.04 -5.08
C LEU A 27 21.05 4.51 -5.73
N PRO A 28 22.18 4.51 -5.00
CA PRO A 28 23.40 3.89 -5.49
C PRO A 28 23.16 2.42 -5.88
N VAL A 29 23.76 1.96 -6.98
CA VAL A 29 23.69 0.56 -7.42
C VAL A 29 24.12 -0.41 -6.31
N GLY A 30 25.08 -0.01 -5.47
CA GLY A 30 25.52 -0.77 -4.30
C GLY A 30 24.48 -0.93 -3.19
N ARG A 31 23.34 -0.24 -3.28
CA ARG A 31 22.16 -0.44 -2.41
C ARG A 31 21.11 -1.31 -3.09
N ILE A 32 20.73 -0.96 -4.32
CA ILE A 32 19.70 -1.69 -5.09
C ILE A 32 20.12 -3.15 -5.31
N LYS A 33 21.32 -3.39 -5.84
CA LYS A 33 21.72 -4.72 -6.28
C LYS A 33 21.78 -5.74 -5.13
N PRO A 34 22.46 -5.48 -3.99
CA PRO A 34 22.55 -6.48 -2.93
C PRO A 34 21.21 -6.78 -2.25
N GLU A 35 20.33 -5.78 -2.15
CA GLU A 35 18.96 -5.98 -1.64
C GLU A 35 18.15 -6.83 -2.63
N ASN A 36 18.23 -6.53 -3.93
CA ASN A 36 17.58 -7.34 -4.95
C ASN A 36 18.12 -8.78 -5.02
N ASP A 37 19.42 -8.99 -4.86
CA ASP A 37 20.02 -10.32 -4.78
C ASP A 37 19.46 -11.10 -3.57
N THR A 38 19.19 -10.43 -2.44
CA THR A 38 18.54 -11.04 -1.27
C THR A 38 17.08 -11.42 -1.57
N PHE A 39 16.33 -10.59 -2.30
CA PHE A 39 14.96 -10.92 -2.70
C PHE A 39 14.91 -12.09 -3.68
N ILE A 40 15.88 -12.17 -4.62
CA ILE A 40 16.03 -13.34 -5.51
C ILE A 40 16.31 -14.59 -4.69
N GLN A 41 17.22 -14.52 -3.71
CA GLN A 41 17.49 -15.66 -2.81
C GLN A 41 16.23 -16.09 -2.07
N ALA A 42 15.46 -15.13 -1.50
CA ALA A 42 14.20 -15.41 -0.82
C ALA A 42 13.20 -16.13 -1.73
N ALA A 43 12.99 -15.62 -2.96
CA ALA A 43 12.10 -16.23 -3.93
C ALA A 43 12.53 -17.67 -4.30
N LEU A 44 13.82 -17.90 -4.49
CA LEU A 44 14.38 -19.22 -4.82
C LEU A 44 14.33 -20.22 -3.65
N THR A 45 14.32 -19.74 -2.41
CA THR A 45 14.29 -20.59 -1.21
C THR A 45 12.88 -20.72 -0.61
N GLY A 46 11.84 -20.23 -1.28
CA GLY A 46 10.45 -20.39 -0.84
C GLY A 46 10.00 -19.40 0.24
N ILE A 47 10.63 -18.23 0.32
CA ILE A 47 10.24 -17.15 1.24
C ILE A 47 9.51 -16.06 0.44
N GLY A 48 8.27 -15.75 0.86
CA GLY A 48 7.52 -14.61 0.35
C GLY A 48 7.95 -13.33 1.04
N VAL A 49 8.34 -12.32 0.26
CA VAL A 49 8.76 -11.00 0.77
C VAL A 49 7.76 -9.95 0.30
N TYR A 50 7.20 -9.22 1.26
CA TYR A 50 6.15 -8.21 1.06
C TYR A 50 6.67 -6.85 1.49
N PHE A 51 6.40 -5.82 0.70
CA PHE A 51 6.77 -4.44 0.99
C PHE A 51 5.58 -3.51 0.83
N SER A 52 5.40 -2.60 1.78
CA SER A 52 4.51 -1.45 1.63
C SER A 52 4.92 -0.61 0.42
N SER A 53 3.97 -0.24 -0.45
CA SER A 53 4.28 0.50 -1.70
C SER A 53 4.61 1.98 -1.50
N GLY A 54 4.46 2.52 -0.29
CA GLY A 54 4.69 3.94 0.01
C GLY A 54 3.42 4.64 0.48
N ASP A 55 3.59 5.83 1.08
CA ASP A 55 2.51 6.58 1.74
C ASP A 55 2.36 8.02 1.21
N ASN A 56 3.11 8.40 0.15
CA ASN A 56 3.01 9.74 -0.45
C ASN A 56 2.54 9.73 -1.92
N GLY A 57 1.73 8.77 -2.35
CA GLY A 57 1.13 8.80 -3.69
C GLY A 57 2.16 8.58 -4.80
N ASP A 58 2.29 9.51 -5.74
CA ASP A 58 3.21 9.37 -6.88
C ASP A 58 4.70 9.59 -6.54
N GLU A 59 5.01 9.87 -5.26
CA GLU A 59 6.36 10.04 -4.69
C GLU A 59 7.27 10.97 -5.51
N THR A 60 6.67 11.91 -6.26
CA THR A 60 7.38 12.81 -7.18
C THR A 60 8.38 13.75 -6.48
N GLY A 61 8.42 13.76 -5.14
CA GLY A 61 9.46 14.43 -4.35
C GLY A 61 9.63 15.93 -4.62
N GLY A 62 8.68 16.54 -5.35
CA GLY A 62 8.81 17.90 -5.89
C GLY A 62 9.90 18.07 -6.96
N ASP A 63 10.39 17.00 -7.59
CA ASP A 63 11.36 17.08 -8.71
C ASP A 63 10.66 17.59 -10.00
N PRO A 64 10.90 18.85 -10.42
CA PRO A 64 10.23 19.43 -11.58
C PRO A 64 10.62 18.76 -12.90
N ALA A 65 11.71 17.98 -12.92
CA ALA A 65 12.12 17.20 -14.08
C ALA A 65 11.42 15.83 -14.17
N ASN A 66 10.72 15.40 -13.12
CA ASN A 66 10.02 14.10 -13.02
C ASN A 66 8.50 14.22 -12.82
N ALA A 67 7.94 15.42 -12.87
CA ALA A 67 6.50 15.69 -12.72
C ALA A 67 5.58 14.98 -13.75
N ALA A 68 6.13 14.18 -14.68
CA ALA A 68 5.39 13.49 -15.73
C ALA A 68 5.25 11.96 -15.52
N ALA A 69 5.82 11.37 -14.46
CA ALA A 69 5.57 9.97 -14.12
C ALA A 69 5.91 9.68 -12.66
N ALA A 70 4.96 9.11 -11.91
CA ALA A 70 5.15 8.56 -10.58
C ALA A 70 6.45 7.76 -10.43
N THR A 71 7.16 7.93 -9.32
CA THR A 71 8.35 7.13 -9.01
C THR A 71 8.01 6.06 -7.98
N PRO A 72 8.17 4.77 -8.30
CA PRO A 72 7.88 3.72 -7.33
C PRO A 72 8.92 3.73 -6.19
N ASP A 73 8.51 3.21 -5.04
CA ASP A 73 9.34 3.10 -3.85
C ASP A 73 10.33 1.95 -3.98
N TRP A 74 11.55 2.14 -3.46
CA TRP A 74 12.49 1.03 -3.26
C TRP A 74 12.49 0.60 -1.80
N PRO A 75 12.26 -0.68 -1.44
CA PRO A 75 12.39 -1.86 -2.32
C PRO A 75 11.12 -2.42 -2.97
N ALA A 76 9.96 -1.81 -2.77
CA ALA A 76 8.67 -2.29 -3.27
C ALA A 76 8.67 -2.49 -4.80
N SER A 77 9.43 -1.67 -5.53
CA SER A 77 9.59 -1.77 -6.99
C SER A 77 10.40 -2.99 -7.49
N SER A 78 11.02 -3.78 -6.61
CA SER A 78 11.69 -5.02 -7.02
C SER A 78 10.70 -6.01 -7.64
N PRO A 79 11.04 -6.68 -8.77
CA PRO A 79 10.19 -7.71 -9.35
C PRO A 79 10.20 -9.04 -8.56
N TRP A 80 10.91 -9.11 -7.43
CA TRP A 80 11.06 -10.30 -6.58
C TRP A 80 10.42 -10.13 -5.19
N VAL A 81 9.66 -9.05 -5.00
CA VAL A 81 8.83 -8.82 -3.81
C VAL A 81 7.38 -8.60 -4.25
N THR A 82 6.45 -8.81 -3.34
CA THR A 82 5.06 -8.40 -3.52
C THR A 82 4.90 -6.99 -2.97
N SER A 83 4.70 -6.01 -3.84
CA SER A 83 4.38 -4.63 -3.44
C SER A 83 2.91 -4.52 -3.04
N VAL A 84 2.64 -3.95 -1.86
CA VAL A 84 1.31 -3.88 -1.25
C VAL A 84 0.86 -2.43 -1.19
N GLY A 85 -0.13 -2.12 -2.03
CA GLY A 85 -0.85 -0.86 -2.11
C GLY A 85 -1.88 -0.67 -1.00
N GLY A 86 -2.72 0.35 -1.15
CA GLY A 86 -3.58 0.80 -0.06
C GLY A 86 -5.00 1.16 -0.48
N THR A 87 -5.95 0.82 0.38
CA THR A 87 -7.37 1.16 0.23
C THR A 87 -7.92 1.91 1.44
N SER A 88 -9.06 2.57 1.24
CA SER A 88 -9.94 3.08 2.28
C SER A 88 -11.17 2.17 2.35
N LEU A 89 -11.43 1.52 3.48
CA LEU A 89 -12.49 0.50 3.63
C LEU A 89 -13.61 0.96 4.57
N GLY A 90 -14.83 1.00 4.06
CA GLY A 90 -16.04 1.21 4.85
C GLY A 90 -16.60 -0.11 5.38
N VAL A 91 -16.71 -0.24 6.70
CA VAL A 91 -17.34 -1.39 7.35
C VAL A 91 -18.56 -0.94 8.14
N GLY A 92 -19.68 -1.63 7.94
CA GLY A 92 -20.94 -1.33 8.62
C GLY A 92 -21.01 -1.91 10.04
N PRO A 93 -22.03 -1.54 10.83
CA PRO A 93 -22.16 -1.96 12.23
C PRO A 93 -22.28 -3.48 12.44
N ALA A 94 -22.67 -4.23 11.41
CA ALA A 94 -22.77 -5.69 11.45
C ALA A 94 -21.52 -6.38 10.86
N GLY A 95 -20.44 -5.64 10.61
CA GLY A 95 -19.21 -6.16 10.01
C GLY A 95 -19.28 -6.35 8.49
N GLN A 96 -20.34 -5.85 7.84
CA GLN A 96 -20.49 -5.96 6.40
C GLN A 96 -19.64 -4.93 5.65
N TYR A 97 -19.07 -5.35 4.53
CA TYR A 97 -18.45 -4.46 3.56
C TYR A 97 -19.47 -3.43 3.07
N LEU A 98 -19.09 -2.14 3.04
CA LEU A 98 -19.92 -1.05 2.50
C LEU A 98 -19.35 -0.46 1.22
N PHE A 99 -18.08 -0.09 1.26
CA PHE A 99 -17.35 0.48 0.14
C PHE A 99 -15.86 0.22 0.33
N GLU A 100 -15.13 0.26 -0.77
CA GLU A 100 -13.68 0.33 -0.78
C GLU A 100 -13.27 1.28 -1.89
N THR A 101 -12.25 2.09 -1.63
CA THR A 101 -11.72 3.04 -2.60
C THR A 101 -10.19 3.02 -2.55
N GLY A 102 -9.52 3.42 -3.62
CA GLY A 102 -8.06 3.59 -3.59
C GLY A 102 -7.66 4.63 -2.54
N TRP A 103 -6.64 4.34 -1.74
CA TRP A 103 -6.23 5.25 -0.67
C TRP A 103 -5.46 6.45 -1.23
N GLN A 104 -6.15 7.56 -1.43
CA GLN A 104 -5.59 8.90 -1.62
C GLN A 104 -6.42 9.88 -0.81
N THR A 105 -5.79 10.67 0.07
CA THR A 105 -6.51 11.49 1.06
C THR A 105 -6.33 12.98 0.79
N GLY A 106 -7.44 13.65 0.46
CA GLY A 106 -7.56 15.10 0.54
C GLY A 106 -7.96 15.55 1.94
N ARG A 107 -7.48 16.71 2.40
CA ARG A 107 -7.79 17.29 3.71
C ARG A 107 -8.29 18.72 3.60
N SER A 108 -9.40 18.99 4.28
CA SER A 108 -9.92 20.35 4.52
C SER A 108 -10.09 20.61 6.02
N ALA A 109 -9.97 21.86 6.45
CA ALA A 109 -10.25 22.26 7.83
C ALA A 109 -11.59 22.99 7.92
N LEU A 110 -12.29 22.88 9.05
CA LEU A 110 -13.48 23.69 9.31
C LEU A 110 -13.06 25.11 9.71
N ALA A 111 -13.40 26.10 8.88
CA ALA A 111 -13.12 27.51 9.13
C ALA A 111 -14.35 28.35 8.76
N GLY A 112 -14.82 29.21 9.68
CA GLY A 112 -15.95 30.09 9.42
C GLY A 112 -17.27 29.37 9.07
N GLY A 113 -17.45 28.12 9.53
CA GLY A 113 -18.63 27.30 9.23
C GLY A 113 -18.59 26.58 7.88
N ALA A 114 -17.48 26.63 7.15
CA ALA A 114 -17.29 25.94 5.88
C ALA A 114 -15.97 25.15 5.86
N TRP A 115 -15.88 24.15 4.98
CA TRP A 115 -14.63 23.45 4.70
C TRP A 115 -13.72 24.33 3.85
N SER A 116 -12.48 24.52 4.32
CA SER A 116 -11.47 25.33 3.64
C SER A 116 -10.12 24.58 3.56
N PRO A 117 -9.55 24.39 2.35
CA PRO A 117 -10.22 24.56 1.05
C PRO A 117 -11.48 23.71 0.91
N ALA A 118 -12.33 23.98 -0.09
CA ALA A 118 -13.47 23.11 -0.36
C ALA A 118 -12.98 21.71 -0.77
N ALA A 119 -13.82 20.69 -0.61
CA ALA A 119 -13.50 19.34 -1.05
C ALA A 119 -13.05 19.33 -2.54
N PRO A 120 -12.02 18.54 -2.92
CA PRO A 120 -11.44 17.45 -2.13
C PRO A 120 -10.47 17.89 -1.02
N GLY A 121 -9.98 19.12 -1.07
CA GLY A 121 -9.10 19.71 -0.07
C GLY A 121 -7.68 19.89 -0.60
N THR A 122 -6.69 19.85 0.29
CA THR A 122 -5.27 19.71 -0.08
C THR A 122 -4.87 18.25 0.07
N TYR A 123 -4.17 17.70 -0.92
CA TYR A 123 -3.59 16.36 -0.83
C TYR A 123 -2.75 16.22 0.44
N LEU A 124 -2.92 15.11 1.15
CA LEU A 124 -2.28 14.87 2.43
C LEU A 124 -1.32 13.68 2.40
N TYR A 125 -1.80 12.53 1.95
CA TYR A 125 -1.07 11.25 1.86
C TYR A 125 -1.93 10.21 1.14
N GLY A 126 -1.32 9.10 0.75
CA GLY A 126 -1.99 8.00 0.06
C GLY A 126 -1.04 6.92 -0.40
N ALA A 127 -1.58 5.81 -0.89
CA ALA A 127 -0.81 4.65 -1.30
C ALA A 127 0.16 5.00 -2.44
N GLY A 128 1.38 4.49 -2.33
CA GLY A 128 2.39 4.60 -3.36
C GLY A 128 2.11 3.70 -4.56
N GLY A 129 2.59 4.12 -5.72
CA GLY A 129 2.45 3.38 -6.96
C GLY A 129 3.29 3.99 -8.08
N GLY A 130 3.50 3.24 -9.15
CA GLY A 130 4.22 3.75 -10.31
C GLY A 130 5.00 2.70 -11.09
N THR A 131 5.74 3.18 -12.09
CA THR A 131 6.44 2.33 -13.04
C THR A 131 7.96 2.46 -12.91
N SER A 132 8.61 1.34 -12.62
CA SER A 132 10.05 1.24 -12.44
C SER A 132 10.81 1.78 -13.64
N ARG A 133 11.93 2.44 -13.37
CA ARG A 133 12.93 2.82 -14.38
C ARG A 133 14.10 1.84 -14.43
N LEU A 134 14.18 0.92 -13.48
CA LEU A 134 15.30 -0.03 -13.33
C LEU A 134 14.95 -1.44 -13.81
N PHE A 135 13.72 -1.90 -13.57
CA PHE A 135 13.35 -3.30 -13.77
C PHE A 135 12.36 -3.45 -14.92
N ALA A 136 12.73 -4.27 -15.91
CA ALA A 136 11.82 -4.66 -16.98
C ALA A 136 10.59 -5.38 -16.42
N GLN A 137 9.46 -5.31 -17.14
CA GLN A 137 8.24 -5.98 -16.76
C GLN A 137 8.50 -7.48 -16.58
N PRO A 138 8.26 -8.04 -15.39
CA PRO A 138 8.38 -9.47 -15.18
C PRO A 138 7.26 -10.20 -15.93
N ALA A 139 7.53 -11.45 -16.35
CA ALA A 139 6.59 -12.21 -17.17
C ALA A 139 5.21 -12.39 -16.54
N TYR A 140 5.10 -12.42 -15.20
CA TYR A 140 3.83 -12.53 -14.50
C TYR A 140 2.94 -11.28 -14.65
N GLN A 141 3.51 -10.10 -14.94
CA GLN A 141 2.73 -8.88 -15.21
C GLN A 141 2.21 -8.79 -16.64
N ALA A 142 2.79 -9.56 -17.55
CA ALA A 142 2.47 -9.50 -18.97
C ALA A 142 1.03 -9.93 -19.23
N GLY A 143 0.25 -9.09 -19.91
CA GLY A 143 -1.16 -9.34 -20.23
C GLY A 143 -2.14 -8.96 -19.13
N VAL A 144 -1.67 -8.63 -17.93
CA VAL A 144 -2.50 -8.11 -16.82
C VAL A 144 -2.30 -6.60 -16.67
N VAL A 145 -1.04 -6.15 -16.58
CA VAL A 145 -0.71 -4.73 -16.42
C VAL A 145 -0.92 -3.99 -17.76
N PRO A 146 -1.73 -2.92 -17.79
CA PRO A 146 -1.94 -2.13 -19.00
C PRO A 146 -0.63 -1.57 -19.59
N ALA A 147 -0.57 -1.54 -20.92
CA ALA A 147 0.56 -0.94 -21.65
C ALA A 147 0.73 0.55 -21.30
N ALA A 148 -0.37 1.26 -21.05
CA ALA A 148 -0.36 2.66 -20.63
C ALA A 148 0.38 2.92 -19.31
N LEU A 149 0.47 1.91 -18.43
CA LEU A 149 1.25 1.99 -17.19
C LEU A 149 2.66 1.46 -17.42
N SER A 150 2.79 0.22 -17.90
CA SER A 150 4.10 -0.43 -18.06
C SER A 150 5.03 0.26 -19.07
N GLN A 151 4.52 1.06 -20.00
CA GLN A 151 5.29 1.74 -21.05
C GLN A 151 5.32 3.27 -20.92
N VAL A 152 5.04 3.84 -19.74
CA VAL A 152 5.04 5.31 -19.52
C VAL A 152 6.35 6.00 -19.93
N HIS A 153 7.47 5.28 -19.93
CA HIS A 153 8.79 5.80 -20.32
C HIS A 153 9.08 5.69 -21.84
N GLY A 154 8.09 5.34 -22.67
CA GLY A 154 8.19 5.34 -24.14
C GLY A 154 9.03 4.19 -24.74
N GLY A 155 9.19 3.09 -24.00
CA GLY A 155 10.08 1.98 -24.35
C GLY A 155 9.50 0.59 -24.07
N ALA A 156 10.37 -0.34 -23.68
CA ALA A 156 9.95 -1.68 -23.27
C ALA A 156 9.05 -1.61 -22.02
N PRO A 157 8.10 -2.55 -21.86
CA PRO A 157 7.33 -2.66 -20.62
C PRO A 157 8.24 -2.80 -19.40
N MET A 158 7.92 -2.08 -18.33
CA MET A 158 8.64 -2.04 -17.06
C MET A 158 7.76 -2.59 -15.91
N ARG A 159 8.39 -2.94 -14.77
CA ARG A 159 7.68 -3.36 -13.55
C ARG A 159 6.79 -2.21 -13.07
N VAL A 160 5.50 -2.46 -12.89
CA VAL A 160 4.53 -1.50 -12.33
C VAL A 160 4.10 -1.95 -10.95
N GLU A 161 4.03 -1.06 -9.97
CA GLU A 161 3.55 -1.36 -8.61
C GLU A 161 2.29 -0.55 -8.27
N PRO A 162 1.46 -1.00 -7.30
CA PRO A 162 1.62 -2.20 -6.48
C PRO A 162 1.18 -3.50 -7.18
N ASP A 163 1.38 -4.65 -6.53
CA ASP A 163 0.91 -5.95 -7.05
C ASP A 163 -0.51 -6.28 -6.53
N ILE A 164 -0.77 -5.98 -5.27
CA ILE A 164 -2.03 -6.22 -4.53
C ILE A 164 -2.23 -5.07 -3.53
N ALA A 165 -3.41 -4.90 -2.97
CA ALA A 165 -3.66 -3.90 -1.92
C ALA A 165 -4.39 -4.46 -0.69
N GLY A 166 -4.43 -3.63 0.35
CA GLY A 166 -5.22 -3.86 1.55
C GLY A 166 -5.52 -2.56 2.29
N LEU A 167 -6.22 -2.65 3.42
CA LEU A 167 -6.61 -1.49 4.22
C LEU A 167 -5.39 -0.64 4.62
N ALA A 168 -5.38 0.61 4.20
CA ALA A 168 -4.28 1.54 4.45
C ALA A 168 -4.73 2.91 4.97
N ASP A 169 -5.89 3.46 4.59
CA ASP A 169 -6.26 4.82 4.99
C ASP A 169 -6.34 4.95 6.52
N PRO A 170 -5.53 5.81 7.19
CA PRO A 170 -5.65 6.05 8.61
C PRO A 170 -7.06 6.48 9.03
N THR A 171 -7.87 7.04 8.13
CA THR A 171 -9.25 7.44 8.37
C THR A 171 -10.17 6.25 8.65
N THR A 172 -9.97 5.15 7.94
CA THR A 172 -10.68 3.87 8.11
C THR A 172 -9.79 2.78 8.72
N GLY A 173 -8.59 3.16 9.18
CA GLY A 173 -7.55 2.25 9.63
C GLY A 173 -7.82 1.66 11.01
N MET A 174 -6.79 1.03 11.58
CA MET A 174 -6.92 0.30 12.82
C MET A 174 -6.54 1.14 14.04
N LEU A 175 -7.15 0.79 15.17
CA LEU A 175 -6.72 1.25 16.48
C LEU A 175 -5.51 0.42 16.91
N VAL A 176 -4.38 1.08 17.16
CA VAL A 176 -3.14 0.44 17.58
C VAL A 176 -2.75 0.96 18.97
N GLY A 177 -2.42 0.02 19.86
CA GLY A 177 -1.98 0.31 21.21
C GLY A 177 -0.48 0.12 21.38
N GLN A 178 0.19 1.13 21.93
CA GLN A 178 1.61 1.02 22.32
C GLN A 178 1.90 1.84 23.58
N THR A 179 3.03 1.56 24.21
CA THR A 179 3.56 2.44 25.27
C THR A 179 4.08 3.71 24.61
N GLN A 180 3.45 4.84 24.91
CA GLN A 180 3.78 6.14 24.34
C GLN A 180 4.35 7.07 25.41
N ALA A 181 5.30 7.92 25.00
CA ALA A 181 5.79 9.02 25.83
C ALA A 181 4.81 10.21 25.75
N PHE A 182 4.48 10.78 26.90
CA PHE A 182 3.57 11.93 27.01
C PHE A 182 4.31 13.19 27.46
N PRO A 183 3.79 14.40 27.16
CA PRO A 183 4.48 15.65 27.52
C PRO A 183 4.70 15.86 29.02
N ASN A 184 3.96 15.16 29.88
CA ASN A 184 4.16 15.17 31.32
C ASN A 184 5.34 14.28 31.80
N GLY A 185 6.14 13.75 30.88
CA GLY A 185 7.31 12.89 31.17
C GLY A 185 6.95 11.44 31.50
N THR A 186 5.66 11.06 31.47
CA THR A 186 5.25 9.68 31.73
C THR A 186 5.22 8.86 30.44
N SER A 187 5.54 7.57 30.56
CA SER A 187 5.28 6.58 29.52
C SER A 187 4.12 5.70 29.96
N ARG A 188 3.08 5.60 29.14
CA ARG A 188 1.91 4.76 29.43
C ARG A 188 1.34 4.17 28.16
N TYR A 189 0.60 3.08 28.30
CA TYR A 189 -0.20 2.54 27.21
C TYR A 189 -1.19 3.60 26.72
N SER A 190 -1.28 3.75 25.40
CA SER A 190 -2.32 4.51 24.76
C SER A 190 -2.58 3.95 23.37
N GLU A 191 -3.84 4.04 22.99
CA GLU A 191 -4.31 3.69 21.66
C GLU A 191 -4.34 4.93 20.78
N TYR A 192 -4.05 4.73 19.51
CA TYR A 192 -4.17 5.75 18.49
C TYR A 192 -4.50 5.08 17.17
N ARG A 193 -5.10 5.85 16.29
CA ARG A 193 -5.49 5.36 14.97
C ARG A 193 -4.32 5.52 14.00
N ILE A 194 -4.00 4.47 13.27
CA ILE A 194 -2.94 4.47 12.27
C ILE A 194 -3.40 3.76 11.00
N GLY A 195 -2.66 4.00 9.92
CA GLY A 195 -2.84 3.38 8.61
C GLY A 195 -1.49 3.33 7.90
N GLY A 196 -1.45 3.70 6.63
CA GLY A 196 -0.31 3.50 5.74
C GLY A 196 -0.45 2.19 4.96
N THR A 197 0.24 2.09 3.82
CA THR A 197 0.57 0.80 3.22
C THR A 197 1.43 -0.04 4.18
N SER A 198 2.03 0.61 5.19
CA SER A 198 2.56 0.00 6.40
C SER A 198 1.55 -0.87 7.18
N LEU A 199 0.26 -0.54 7.16
CA LEU A 199 -0.82 -1.37 7.69
C LEU A 199 -1.26 -2.43 6.68
N ALA A 200 -1.38 -2.08 5.40
CA ALA A 200 -1.81 -3.00 4.36
C ALA A 200 -0.87 -4.19 4.20
N CYS A 201 0.45 -3.96 4.20
CA CYS A 201 1.49 -4.99 4.04
C CYS A 201 1.37 -6.15 5.04
N PRO A 202 1.32 -5.92 6.38
CA PRO A 202 1.15 -7.00 7.35
C PRO A 202 -0.25 -7.64 7.31
N LEU A 203 -1.30 -6.91 6.92
CA LEU A 203 -2.62 -7.51 6.72
C LEU A 203 -2.61 -8.50 5.55
N THR A 204 -2.00 -8.10 4.42
CA THR A 204 -1.79 -8.99 3.26
C THR A 204 -0.93 -10.20 3.62
N ALA A 205 0.16 -10.01 4.37
CA ALA A 205 0.97 -11.11 4.87
C ALA A 205 0.14 -12.08 5.75
N GLY A 206 -0.82 -11.57 6.53
CA GLY A 206 -1.78 -12.39 7.28
C GLY A 206 -2.69 -13.23 6.38
N PHE A 207 -3.21 -12.66 5.28
CA PHE A 207 -3.98 -13.41 4.29
C PHE A 207 -3.16 -14.51 3.61
N ILE A 208 -1.90 -14.21 3.26
CA ILE A 208 -0.98 -15.21 2.71
C ILE A 208 -0.70 -16.31 3.73
N ALA A 209 -0.53 -15.98 5.02
CA ALA A 209 -0.33 -16.99 6.07
C ALA A 209 -1.55 -17.93 6.18
N LEU A 210 -2.77 -17.40 6.06
CA LEU A 210 -3.99 -18.22 6.00
C LEU A 210 -4.04 -19.09 4.74
N ALA A 211 -3.58 -18.58 3.60
CA ALA A 211 -3.48 -19.34 2.35
C ALA A 211 -2.44 -20.48 2.46
N GLN A 212 -1.26 -20.22 3.03
CA GLN A 212 -0.25 -21.25 3.33
C GLN A 212 -0.81 -22.32 4.27
N GLN A 213 -1.52 -21.92 5.33
CA GLN A 213 -2.16 -22.85 6.24
C GLN A 213 -3.16 -23.77 5.51
N LYS A 214 -3.93 -23.22 4.58
CA LYS A 214 -4.89 -23.97 3.78
C LYS A 214 -4.21 -24.89 2.75
N ALA A 215 -3.16 -24.43 2.09
CA ALA A 215 -2.37 -25.21 1.14
C ALA A 215 -1.61 -26.37 1.80
N GLY A 216 -1.25 -26.21 3.08
CA GLY A 216 -0.43 -27.17 3.81
C GLY A 216 1.06 -27.10 3.45
N HIS A 217 1.48 -26.05 2.75
CA HIS A 217 2.87 -25.76 2.42
C HIS A 217 3.10 -24.24 2.27
N ASP A 218 4.37 -23.83 2.27
CA ASP A 218 4.75 -22.46 2.01
C ASP A 218 4.51 -22.08 0.53
N LEU A 219 3.98 -20.89 0.29
CA LEU A 219 3.70 -20.38 -1.06
C LEU A 219 4.94 -19.72 -1.69
N GLY A 220 5.87 -19.24 -0.86
CA GLY A 220 7.05 -18.51 -1.32
C GLY A 220 6.71 -17.24 -2.09
N PHE A 221 7.33 -17.05 -3.24
CA PHE A 221 7.12 -15.86 -4.07
C PHE A 221 5.73 -15.85 -4.72
N ALA A 222 4.83 -15.04 -4.19
CA ALA A 222 3.40 -15.08 -4.51
C ALA A 222 3.00 -14.42 -5.84
N ASN A 223 3.82 -13.51 -6.42
CA ASN A 223 3.37 -12.70 -7.57
C ASN A 223 2.88 -13.54 -8.76
N PRO A 224 3.57 -14.61 -9.22
CA PRO A 224 3.06 -15.42 -10.32
C PRO A 224 1.64 -15.95 -10.09
N LEU A 225 1.32 -16.34 -8.85
CA LEU A 225 -0.01 -16.84 -8.48
C LEU A 225 -1.04 -15.71 -8.37
N ILE A 226 -0.66 -14.56 -7.77
CA ILE A 226 -1.51 -13.35 -7.72
C ILE A 226 -1.95 -12.95 -9.12
N TYR A 227 -1.01 -12.84 -10.06
CA TYR A 227 -1.31 -12.42 -11.43
C TYR A 227 -2.04 -13.49 -12.24
N ALA A 228 -1.84 -14.78 -11.96
CA ALA A 228 -2.62 -15.86 -12.58
C ALA A 228 -4.13 -15.79 -12.25
N HIS A 229 -4.48 -15.16 -11.13
CA HIS A 229 -5.86 -14.98 -10.66
C HIS A 229 -6.38 -13.54 -10.80
N ALA A 230 -5.62 -12.64 -11.43
CA ALA A 230 -6.02 -11.25 -11.64
C ALA A 230 -7.33 -11.16 -12.45
N GLY A 231 -8.23 -10.27 -12.02
CA GLY A 231 -9.57 -10.11 -12.59
C GLY A 231 -10.54 -11.26 -12.31
N GLY A 232 -10.13 -12.25 -11.51
CA GLY A 232 -10.99 -13.32 -11.00
C GLY A 232 -11.61 -13.01 -9.64
N ALA A 233 -12.42 -13.94 -9.13
CA ALA A 233 -13.10 -13.80 -7.83
C ALA A 233 -12.15 -13.86 -6.62
N ALA A 234 -10.86 -14.11 -6.82
CA ALA A 234 -9.88 -14.09 -5.74
C ALA A 234 -9.62 -12.68 -5.21
N PHE A 235 -9.90 -11.66 -6.03
CA PHE A 235 -9.63 -10.27 -5.71
C PHE A 235 -10.88 -9.43 -5.88
N HIS A 236 -11.07 -8.50 -4.96
CA HIS A 236 -12.03 -7.43 -5.09
C HIS A 236 -11.37 -6.27 -5.87
N ASP A 237 -11.87 -6.00 -7.08
CA ASP A 237 -11.40 -4.93 -7.96
C ASP A 237 -11.84 -3.55 -7.42
N VAL A 238 -10.87 -2.71 -7.05
CA VAL A 238 -11.11 -1.42 -6.40
C VAL A 238 -11.21 -0.32 -7.46
N THR A 239 -12.43 -0.11 -7.93
CA THR A 239 -12.70 0.88 -8.99
C THR A 239 -12.85 2.33 -8.47
N PRO A 240 -12.71 3.35 -9.35
CA PRO A 240 -12.84 4.76 -8.96
C PRO A 240 -14.10 5.13 -8.20
N ASN A 241 -13.93 5.74 -7.02
CA ASN A 241 -15.02 6.30 -6.22
C ASN A 241 -14.57 7.51 -5.40
N ASN A 242 -14.85 8.72 -5.89
CA ASN A 242 -14.48 9.98 -5.26
C ASN A 242 -15.59 10.63 -4.42
N SER A 243 -16.66 9.89 -4.13
CA SER A 243 -17.85 10.41 -3.42
C SER A 243 -17.82 10.18 -1.91
N VAL A 244 -16.73 9.61 -1.39
CA VAL A 244 -16.63 9.23 0.02
C VAL A 244 -15.83 10.27 0.80
N HIS A 245 -16.44 10.75 1.89
CA HIS A 245 -15.82 11.69 2.81
C HIS A 245 -16.05 11.28 4.26
N ALA A 246 -15.12 11.67 5.13
CA ALA A 246 -15.25 11.48 6.58
C ALA A 246 -14.92 12.78 7.32
N VAL A 247 -15.80 13.18 8.23
CA VAL A 247 -15.51 14.26 9.19
C VAL A 247 -14.79 13.66 10.39
N ARG A 248 -13.63 14.21 10.72
CA ARG A 248 -12.83 13.84 11.88
C ARG A 248 -12.88 14.94 12.93
N ALA A 249 -13.15 14.56 14.17
CA ALA A 249 -12.87 15.38 15.35
C ALA A 249 -11.49 14.98 15.89
N GLU A 250 -10.57 15.93 15.95
CA GLU A 250 -9.20 15.73 16.43
C GLU A 250 -8.98 16.60 17.67
N TYR A 251 -8.25 16.09 18.67
CA TYR A 251 -7.91 16.90 19.83
C TYR A 251 -7.06 18.09 19.40
N ALA A 252 -7.44 19.30 19.81
CA ALA A 252 -6.74 20.52 19.42
C ALA A 252 -5.28 20.54 19.92
N ASN A 253 -4.98 19.83 21.01
CA ASN A 253 -3.63 19.63 21.55
C ASN A 253 -2.97 18.30 21.11
N GLY A 254 -3.66 17.49 20.31
CA GLY A 254 -3.20 16.17 19.87
C GLY A 254 -3.20 15.07 20.94
N ILE A 255 -3.70 15.32 22.15
CA ILE A 255 -3.55 14.43 23.32
C ILE A 255 -4.90 14.10 23.95
N ASP A 256 -5.68 15.13 24.29
CA ASP A 256 -6.93 14.99 25.03
C ASP A 256 -7.90 16.15 24.75
N ALA A 257 -9.09 16.07 25.36
CA ALA A 257 -10.15 17.04 25.14
C ALA A 257 -9.96 18.39 25.89
N SER A 258 -8.86 18.59 26.64
CA SER A 258 -8.71 19.80 27.48
C SER A 258 -8.68 21.10 26.68
N ASN A 259 -8.18 21.06 25.45
CA ASN A 259 -8.19 22.19 24.51
C ASN A 259 -9.35 22.13 23.49
N GLY A 260 -10.32 21.24 23.71
CA GLY A 260 -11.41 21.00 22.76
C GLY A 260 -10.98 20.27 21.49
N TYR A 261 -11.78 20.43 20.43
CA TYR A 261 -11.65 19.70 19.18
C TYR A 261 -11.45 20.64 17.99
N VAL A 262 -10.65 20.19 17.02
CA VAL A 262 -10.61 20.72 15.67
C VAL A 262 -11.29 19.72 14.73
N TYR A 263 -12.03 20.23 13.75
CA TYR A 263 -12.75 19.38 12.79
C TYR A 263 -12.09 19.45 11.42
N THR A 264 -11.84 18.29 10.83
CA THR A 264 -11.31 18.17 9.47
C THR A 264 -12.19 17.30 8.61
N LEU A 265 -12.32 17.64 7.33
CA LEU A 265 -12.91 16.76 6.32
C LEU A 265 -11.77 15.99 5.64
N ARG A 266 -11.95 14.67 5.52
CA ARG A 266 -11.10 13.78 4.73
C ARG A 266 -11.88 13.36 3.50
N THR A 267 -11.33 13.62 2.33
CA THR A 267 -11.86 13.13 1.05
C THR A 267 -11.05 11.92 0.65
N MET A 268 -11.71 10.78 0.43
CA MET A 268 -11.07 9.55 -0.01
C MET A 268 -10.99 9.52 -1.54
N SER A 269 -10.03 8.76 -2.07
CA SER A 269 -9.70 8.71 -3.50
C SER A 269 -9.53 10.07 -4.15
N ASP A 270 -8.83 10.99 -3.46
CA ASP A 270 -8.39 12.25 -4.05
C ASP A 270 -7.12 12.04 -4.90
N ASP A 271 -7.26 11.29 -6.00
CA ASP A 271 -6.19 11.01 -6.95
C ASP A 271 -6.14 12.03 -8.11
N SER A 272 -7.05 13.00 -8.13
CA SER A 272 -7.23 13.96 -9.23
C SER A 272 -6.01 14.84 -9.53
N GLY A 273 -5.17 15.09 -8.53
CA GLY A 273 -3.94 15.85 -8.64
C GLY A 273 -2.68 14.99 -8.80
N LEU A 274 -2.82 13.67 -8.84
CA LEU A 274 -1.73 12.71 -8.95
C LEU A 274 -1.66 12.13 -10.37
N THR A 275 -0.59 11.39 -10.64
CA THR A 275 -0.42 10.65 -11.91
C THR A 275 -0.83 9.18 -11.82
N ILE A 276 -1.12 8.68 -10.62
CA ILE A 276 -1.63 7.34 -10.33
C ILE A 276 -3.13 7.40 -10.06
N HIS A 277 -3.87 6.40 -10.51
CA HIS A 277 -5.33 6.39 -10.44
C HIS A 277 -5.86 4.98 -10.22
N THR A 278 -6.99 4.87 -9.51
CA THR A 278 -7.77 3.63 -9.55
C THR A 278 -8.38 3.43 -10.93
N ALA A 279 -8.59 2.18 -11.34
CA ALA A 279 -9.24 1.84 -12.61
C ALA A 279 -10.03 0.53 -12.49
N ALA A 280 -10.63 0.08 -13.59
CA ALA A 280 -11.16 -1.28 -13.65
C ALA A 280 -10.04 -2.25 -14.01
N GLY A 281 -9.93 -3.36 -13.29
CA GLY A 281 -8.82 -4.30 -13.42
C GLY A 281 -7.55 -3.79 -12.76
N TYR A 282 -6.39 -4.11 -13.32
CA TYR A 282 -5.12 -3.67 -12.73
C TYR A 282 -4.96 -2.15 -12.79
N ASP A 283 -4.59 -1.54 -11.66
CA ASP A 283 -4.25 -0.12 -11.55
C ASP A 283 -3.04 0.16 -10.66
N ASP A 284 -2.52 1.39 -10.70
CA ASP A 284 -1.29 1.82 -10.02
C ASP A 284 -1.55 2.43 -8.63
N ILE A 285 -2.68 2.10 -7.99
CA ILE A 285 -2.94 2.38 -6.56
C ILE A 285 -3.19 1.09 -5.79
N THR A 286 -3.88 0.14 -6.42
CA THR A 286 -4.41 -1.07 -5.78
C THR A 286 -3.97 -2.38 -6.45
N GLY A 287 -3.23 -2.32 -7.55
CA GLY A 287 -2.71 -3.49 -8.24
C GLY A 287 -3.86 -4.33 -8.78
N VAL A 288 -3.87 -5.64 -8.49
CA VAL A 288 -4.99 -6.51 -8.87
C VAL A 288 -6.23 -6.40 -7.96
N GLY A 289 -6.19 -5.54 -6.94
CA GLY A 289 -7.25 -5.36 -5.94
C GLY A 289 -6.91 -5.93 -4.56
N THR A 290 -7.93 -6.16 -3.74
CA THR A 290 -7.78 -6.67 -2.35
C THR A 290 -8.20 -8.14 -2.21
N PRO A 291 -7.63 -8.93 -1.28
CA PRO A 291 -8.05 -10.31 -1.04
C PRO A 291 -9.55 -10.46 -0.77
N ASP A 292 -10.29 -11.19 -1.63
CA ASP A 292 -11.74 -11.41 -1.47
C ASP A 292 -12.05 -12.69 -0.66
N GLY A 293 -11.74 -12.63 0.64
CA GLY A 293 -12.16 -13.62 1.61
C GLY A 293 -11.79 -15.07 1.26
N ALA A 294 -12.78 -15.96 1.24
CA ALA A 294 -12.56 -17.39 1.00
C ALA A 294 -12.09 -17.68 -0.43
N ALA A 295 -12.54 -16.90 -1.42
CA ALA A 295 -12.17 -17.09 -2.82
C ALA A 295 -10.67 -16.80 -3.03
N PHE A 296 -10.13 -15.79 -2.34
CA PHE A 296 -8.68 -15.57 -2.27
C PHE A 296 -7.96 -16.80 -1.70
N LEU A 297 -8.42 -17.32 -0.56
CA LEU A 297 -7.78 -18.48 0.08
C LEU A 297 -7.84 -19.73 -0.79
N ASP A 298 -8.95 -19.98 -1.48
CA ASP A 298 -9.07 -21.09 -2.45
C ASP A 298 -8.05 -20.92 -3.59
N ALA A 299 -8.04 -19.77 -4.25
CA ALA A 299 -7.16 -19.49 -5.38
C ALA A 299 -5.68 -19.57 -5.02
N MET A 300 -5.30 -19.03 -3.85
CA MET A 300 -3.91 -18.98 -3.41
C MET A 300 -3.41 -20.29 -2.78
N SER A 301 -4.26 -21.32 -2.63
CA SER A 301 -3.91 -22.59 -1.97
C SER A 301 -3.52 -23.73 -2.93
N HIS A 302 -3.37 -23.42 -4.22
CA HIS A 302 -3.08 -24.39 -5.29
C HIS A 302 -1.61 -24.44 -5.71
#